data_AF-A0A8H9CNW8-F1
#
_entry.id   AF-A0A8H9CNW8-F1
#
_cell.length_a   1.000
_cell.length_b   1.000
_cell.length_c   1.000
_cell.angle_alpha   90.00
_cell.angle_beta   90.00
_cell.angle_gamma   90.00
#
_symmetry.space_group_name_H-M   'P 1'
#
loop_
_entity.id
_entity.type
_entity.pdbx_description
1 polymer ?
#
loop_
_entity_poly.entity_id
_entity_poly.type
_entity_poly.pdbx_seq_one_letter_code
_entity_poly.pdbx_strand_id
1 'polypeptide(L)'
;MKTAQEMKANNVALIDGQPWLIQKAEFTKSGRNSAIVKMKLRNLINGSKTETVYKADDKMEQVILDRKEVTLSYISGEDYVFMDPEYNSYELRAEDLESVLPFIEEGMTDVCEAVFFEGKVISVDLPTTIVRQVVYTETAARGDTSGKVMKPAKLRNGTEVKVADFVNIDDWIEIDTRDGSYKGRTQAPQA
;
A
#
# COMPACT_ATOMS: atom_id res chain seq x y z
N MET A 1 18.01 10.41 17.85
CA MET A 1 17.07 11.52 17.55
C MET A 1 17.50 12.22 16.27
N LYS A 2 16.55 12.55 15.40
CA LYS A 2 16.76 13.35 14.19
C LYS A 2 16.09 14.71 14.32
N THR A 3 16.45 15.66 13.47
CA THR A 3 15.72 16.93 13.34
C THR A 3 14.53 16.77 12.40
N ALA A 4 13.50 17.59 12.54
CA ALA A 4 12.30 17.52 11.71
C ALA A 4 12.60 17.64 10.21
N GLN A 5 13.62 18.41 9.81
CA GLN A 5 14.06 18.51 8.40
C GLN A 5 14.72 17.23 7.85
N GLU A 6 15.22 16.35 8.71
CA GLU A 6 15.82 15.08 8.32
C GLU A 6 14.78 13.96 8.19
N MET A 7 13.56 14.19 8.66
CA MET A 7 12.45 13.25 8.57
C MET A 7 11.86 13.25 7.16
N LYS A 8 11.61 12.06 6.62
CA LYS A 8 11.06 11.84 5.27
C LYS A 8 9.73 11.09 5.34
N ALA A 9 9.02 11.08 4.21
CA ALA A 9 7.89 10.17 4.04
C ALA A 9 8.32 8.73 4.34
N ASN A 10 7.41 7.93 4.92
CA ASN A 10 7.62 6.57 5.42
C ASN A 10 8.51 6.43 6.66
N ASN A 11 9.07 7.52 7.21
CA ASN A 11 9.64 7.46 8.55
C ASN A 11 8.54 7.49 9.60
N VAL A 12 8.84 6.88 10.75
CA VAL A 12 7.95 6.87 11.89
C VAL A 12 8.59 7.65 13.02
N ALA A 13 7.83 8.57 13.58
CA ALA A 13 8.25 9.39 14.71
C ALA A 13 7.44 9.03 15.93
N LEU A 14 8.08 8.97 17.10
CA LEU A 14 7.39 8.92 18.37
C LEU A 14 6.97 10.35 18.75
N ILE A 15 5.68 10.61 18.78
CA ILE A 15 5.10 11.93 19.13
C ILE A 15 4.06 11.66 20.21
N ASP A 16 4.22 12.32 21.36
CA ASP A 16 3.39 12.12 22.55
C ASP A 16 3.26 10.64 22.98
N GLY A 17 4.37 9.88 22.81
CA GLY A 17 4.44 8.47 23.16
C GLY A 17 3.73 7.53 22.17
N GLN A 18 3.25 8.04 21.03
CA GLN A 18 2.58 7.24 20.01
C GLN A 18 3.39 7.22 18.70
N PRO A 19 3.40 6.10 17.95
CA PRO A 19 4.06 6.01 16.66
C PRO A 19 3.22 6.69 15.56
N TRP A 20 3.80 7.69 14.92
CA TRP A 20 3.19 8.42 13.81
C TRP A 20 3.99 8.20 12.53
N LEU A 21 3.35 7.61 11.53
CA LEU A 21 3.87 7.52 10.17
C LEU A 21 3.80 8.87 9.48
N ILE A 22 4.93 9.33 8.98
CA ILE A 22 5.02 10.53 8.16
C ILE A 22 4.60 10.15 6.75
N GLN A 23 3.38 10.55 6.37
CA GLN A 23 2.85 10.35 5.01
C GLN A 23 3.46 11.36 4.03
N LYS A 24 3.75 12.58 4.49
CA LYS A 24 4.37 13.63 3.70
C LYS A 24 5.12 14.61 4.61
N ALA A 25 6.27 15.12 4.16
CA ALA A 25 7.02 16.18 4.83
C ALA A 25 7.41 17.27 3.82
N GLU A 26 7.01 18.51 4.07
CA GLU A 26 7.24 19.66 3.19
C GLU A 26 8.08 20.72 3.90
N PHE A 27 9.34 20.86 3.48
CA PHE A 27 10.23 21.88 4.00
C PHE A 27 9.95 23.24 3.35
N THR A 28 9.78 24.27 4.16
CA THR A 28 9.62 25.66 3.70
C THR A 28 10.58 26.57 4.44
N LYS A 29 11.29 27.43 3.70
CA LYS A 29 12.16 28.48 4.25
C LYS A 29 11.90 29.80 3.54
N SER A 30 11.35 30.77 4.25
CA SER A 30 11.02 32.09 3.69
C SER A 30 11.97 33.16 4.22
N GLY A 31 12.94 33.56 3.39
CA GLY A 31 13.83 34.70 3.65
C GLY A 31 14.61 34.58 4.97
N ARG A 32 14.39 35.53 5.89
CA ARG A 32 15.04 35.58 7.21
C ARG A 32 14.32 34.78 8.30
N ASN A 33 13.17 34.19 8.02
CA ASN A 33 12.41 33.42 9.02
C ASN A 33 13.02 32.03 9.23
N SER A 34 12.77 31.46 10.42
CA SER A 34 13.16 30.08 10.74
C SER A 34 12.51 29.10 9.77
N ALA A 35 13.27 28.09 9.35
CA ALA A 35 12.76 27.05 8.46
C ALA A 35 11.75 26.17 9.21
N ILE A 36 10.70 25.74 8.51
CA ILE A 36 9.64 24.89 9.04
C ILE A 36 9.44 23.67 8.16
N VAL A 37 8.88 22.61 8.74
CA VAL A 37 8.49 21.39 8.05
C VAL A 37 7.03 21.11 8.36
N LYS A 38 6.19 21.12 7.32
CA LYS A 38 4.79 20.71 7.43
C LYS A 38 4.72 19.20 7.21
N MET A 39 4.20 18.46 8.18
CA MET A 39 4.09 17.01 8.12
C MET A 39 2.63 16.57 8.13
N LYS A 40 2.27 15.66 7.21
CA LYS A 40 1.04 14.88 7.29
C LYS A 40 1.36 13.56 7.97
N LEU A 41 0.67 13.29 9.06
CA LEU A 41 0.95 12.20 9.98
C LEU A 41 -0.25 11.26 10.05
N ARG A 42 -0.01 9.95 10.08
CA ARG A 42 -1.00 8.91 10.41
C ARG A 42 -0.54 8.18 11.66
N ASN A 43 -1.38 8.14 12.68
CA ASN A 43 -1.14 7.35 13.88
C ASN A 43 -1.22 5.87 13.55
N LEU A 44 -0.23 5.10 13.95
CA LEU A 44 -0.15 3.67 13.62
C LEU A 44 -0.91 2.78 14.60
N ILE A 45 -1.40 3.33 15.72
CA ILE A 45 -2.20 2.58 16.70
C ILE A 45 -3.70 2.74 16.42
N ASN A 46 -4.16 3.96 16.15
CA ASN A 46 -5.59 4.27 16.03
C ASN A 46 -6.00 4.79 14.64
N GLY A 47 -5.08 4.85 13.68
CA GLY A 47 -5.35 5.29 12.31
C GLY A 47 -5.65 6.79 12.13
N SER A 48 -5.69 7.59 13.21
CA SER A 48 -5.99 9.02 13.11
C SER A 48 -4.99 9.75 12.22
N LYS A 49 -5.48 10.69 11.42
CA LYS A 49 -4.67 11.50 10.51
C LYS A 49 -4.62 12.92 11.07
N THR A 50 -3.43 13.51 11.09
CA THR A 50 -3.24 14.91 11.50
C THR A 50 -2.23 15.60 10.60
N GLU A 51 -2.25 16.92 10.61
CA GLU A 51 -1.26 17.75 9.93
C GLU A 51 -0.66 18.71 10.96
N THR A 52 0.67 18.75 11.06
CA THR A 52 1.37 19.55 12.07
C THR A 52 2.60 20.21 11.46
N VAL A 53 2.91 21.41 11.93
CA VAL A 53 4.08 22.19 11.50
C VAL A 53 5.12 22.16 12.61
N TYR A 54 6.30 21.66 12.28
CA TYR A 54 7.47 21.65 13.16
C TYR A 54 8.50 22.69 12.69
N LYS A 55 9.32 23.19 13.60
CA LYS A 55 10.54 23.91 13.21
C LYS A 55 11.54 22.91 12.64
N ALA A 56 12.33 23.32 11.66
CA ALA A 56 13.28 22.44 10.98
C ALA A 56 14.29 21.77 11.94
N ASP A 57 14.63 22.45 13.04
CA ASP A 57 15.57 22.00 14.07
C ASP A 57 14.93 21.26 15.25
N ASP A 58 13.59 21.14 15.28
CA ASP A 58 12.89 20.37 16.32
C ASP A 58 13.39 18.93 16.33
N LYS A 59 13.73 18.44 17.53
CA LYS A 59 14.21 17.06 17.71
C LYS A 59 13.04 16.10 17.75
N MET A 60 13.09 15.10 16.89
CA MET A 60 12.13 14.02 16.79
C MET A 60 12.82 12.68 17.07
N GLU A 61 12.14 11.83 17.81
CA GLU A 61 12.55 10.45 18.02
C GLU A 61 12.07 9.62 16.83
N GLN A 62 13.01 9.23 15.96
CA GLN A 62 12.69 8.31 14.87
C GLN A 62 12.64 6.89 15.42
N VAL A 63 11.50 6.22 15.21
CA VAL A 63 11.34 4.80 15.41
C VAL A 63 11.77 4.08 14.13
N ILE A 64 12.64 3.08 14.27
CA ILE A 64 12.92 2.13 13.20
C ILE A 64 11.92 1.00 13.38
N LEU A 65 11.06 0.82 12.40
CA LEU A 65 10.10 -0.27 12.39
C LEU A 65 10.74 -1.52 11.81
N ASP A 66 10.45 -2.65 12.42
CA ASP A 66 10.83 -3.94 11.87
C ASP A 66 9.92 -4.25 10.69
N ARG A 67 10.50 -4.76 9.61
CA ARG A 67 9.78 -5.16 8.40
C ARG A 67 10.06 -6.62 8.15
N LYS A 68 9.04 -7.39 7.79
CA LYS A 68 9.19 -8.78 7.39
C LYS A 68 8.39 -9.06 6.13
N GLU A 69 8.92 -9.95 5.33
CA GLU A 69 8.18 -10.55 4.23
C GLU A 69 7.13 -11.51 4.80
N VAL A 70 5.90 -11.41 4.31
CA VAL A 70 4.81 -12.30 4.69
C VAL A 70 3.97 -12.66 3.47
N THR A 71 3.31 -13.80 3.51
CA THR A 71 2.36 -14.24 2.47
C THR A 71 1.00 -14.52 3.09
N LEU A 72 -0.09 -14.26 2.37
CA LEU A 72 -1.42 -14.62 2.85
C LEU A 72 -1.54 -16.15 2.86
N SER A 73 -1.80 -16.72 4.03
CA SER A 73 -1.99 -18.16 4.19
C SER A 73 -3.45 -18.54 3.95
N TYR A 74 -4.37 -17.96 4.71
CA TYR A 74 -5.81 -18.19 4.57
C TYR A 74 -6.63 -17.05 5.19
N ILE A 75 -7.92 -17.04 4.87
CA ILE A 75 -8.91 -16.12 5.44
C ILE A 75 -9.81 -16.93 6.36
N SER A 76 -10.02 -16.46 7.59
CA SER A 76 -10.85 -17.13 8.60
C SER A 76 -11.90 -16.17 9.14
N GLY A 77 -13.09 -16.19 8.53
CA GLY A 77 -14.16 -15.26 8.89
C GLY A 77 -13.80 -13.83 8.50
N GLU A 78 -13.55 -12.98 9.48
CA GLU A 78 -13.13 -11.57 9.30
C GLU A 78 -11.62 -11.36 9.45
N ASP A 79 -10.89 -12.40 9.85
CA ASP A 79 -9.44 -12.34 10.08
C ASP A 79 -8.67 -12.87 8.86
N TYR A 80 -7.58 -12.18 8.53
CA TYR A 80 -6.66 -12.53 7.46
C TYR A 80 -5.36 -13.01 8.09
N VAL A 81 -4.96 -14.24 7.78
CA VAL A 81 -3.79 -14.87 8.39
C VAL A 81 -2.62 -14.81 7.43
N PHE A 82 -1.59 -14.06 7.81
CA PHE A 82 -0.33 -13.95 7.07
C PHE A 82 0.76 -14.79 7.75
N MET A 83 1.70 -15.31 6.97
CA MET A 83 2.79 -16.14 7.46
C MET A 83 4.14 -15.64 6.95
N ASP A 84 5.15 -15.57 7.82
CA ASP A 84 6.53 -15.29 7.43
C ASP A 84 7.27 -16.56 6.95
N PRO A 85 8.46 -16.44 6.33
CA PRO A 85 9.26 -17.58 5.89
C PRO A 85 9.67 -18.54 7.02
N GLU A 86 9.66 -18.08 8.27
CA GLU A 86 9.92 -18.88 9.46
C GLU A 86 8.67 -19.57 10.03
N TYR A 87 7.54 -19.54 9.31
CA TYR A 87 6.25 -20.14 9.69
C TYR A 87 5.58 -19.52 10.92
N ASN A 88 5.95 -18.30 11.30
CA ASN A 88 5.19 -17.54 12.30
C ASN A 88 3.93 -16.97 11.65
N SER A 89 2.79 -17.14 12.31
CA SER A 89 1.49 -16.66 11.83
C SER A 89 1.12 -15.33 12.48
N TYR A 90 0.54 -14.43 11.70
CA TYR A 90 0.08 -13.11 12.11
C TYR A 90 -1.37 -12.94 11.67
N GLU A 91 -2.27 -12.74 12.64
CA GLU A 91 -3.69 -12.50 12.41
C GLU A 91 -3.95 -10.99 12.29
N LEU A 92 -4.58 -10.59 11.19
CA LEU A 92 -4.85 -9.18 10.87
C LEU A 92 -6.31 -8.96 10.55
N ARG A 93 -6.81 -7.78 10.89
CA ARG A 93 -8.16 -7.36 10.52
C ARG A 93 -8.15 -6.51 9.25
N ALA A 94 -9.31 -6.35 8.65
CA ALA A 94 -9.47 -5.52 7.46
C ALA A 94 -8.95 -4.07 7.66
N GLU A 95 -9.01 -3.55 8.88
CA GLU A 95 -8.50 -2.22 9.24
C GLU A 95 -6.98 -2.07 9.09
N ASP A 96 -6.23 -3.15 9.35
CA ASP A 96 -4.77 -3.21 9.23
C ASP A 96 -4.29 -3.44 7.78
N LEU A 97 -5.24 -3.76 6.88
CA LEU A 97 -5.01 -4.19 5.51
C LEU A 97 -5.53 -3.20 4.47
N GLU A 98 -5.86 -1.96 4.84
CA GLU A 98 -6.49 -0.97 3.97
C GLU A 98 -5.84 -0.85 2.57
N SER A 99 -4.51 -0.94 2.47
CA SER A 99 -3.75 -0.86 1.20
C SER A 99 -3.81 -2.14 0.37
N VAL A 100 -4.00 -3.30 1.00
CA VAL A 100 -3.94 -4.65 0.39
C VAL A 100 -5.33 -5.17 0.05
N LEU A 101 -6.34 -4.77 0.84
CA LEU A 101 -7.71 -5.27 0.81
C LEU A 101 -8.34 -5.29 -0.58
N PRO A 102 -8.18 -4.24 -1.44
CA PRO A 102 -8.76 -4.24 -2.78
C PRO A 102 -8.19 -5.32 -3.72
N PHE A 103 -7.02 -5.87 -3.40
CA PHE A 103 -6.31 -6.80 -4.26
C PHE A 103 -6.02 -8.15 -3.59
N ILE A 104 -6.49 -8.36 -2.36
CA ILE A 104 -6.46 -9.65 -1.69
C ILE A 104 -7.29 -10.65 -2.49
N GLU A 105 -6.72 -11.84 -2.68
CA GLU A 105 -7.39 -13.00 -3.24
C GLU A 105 -6.97 -14.25 -2.48
N GLU A 106 -7.90 -15.19 -2.30
CA GLU A 106 -7.55 -16.49 -1.70
C GLU A 106 -6.52 -17.21 -2.57
N GLY A 107 -5.46 -17.69 -1.93
CA GLY A 107 -4.34 -18.36 -2.62
C GLY A 107 -3.35 -17.41 -3.29
N MET A 108 -3.38 -16.10 -2.99
CA MET A 108 -2.35 -15.19 -3.52
C MET A 108 -0.96 -15.60 -3.04
N THR A 109 0.01 -15.56 -3.96
CA THR A 109 1.43 -15.87 -3.69
C THR A 109 2.28 -14.61 -3.63
N ASP A 110 1.67 -13.42 -3.65
CA ASP A 110 2.39 -12.15 -3.54
C ASP A 110 3.06 -12.04 -2.17
N VAL A 111 4.38 -11.81 -2.18
CA VAL A 111 5.15 -11.52 -0.97
C VAL A 111 4.86 -10.09 -0.56
N CYS A 112 4.13 -9.94 0.54
CA CYS A 112 3.79 -8.66 1.14
C CYS A 112 4.85 -8.24 2.16
N GLU A 113 4.93 -6.95 2.44
CA GLU A 113 5.78 -6.42 3.51
C GLU A 113 4.91 -6.08 4.73
N ALA A 114 5.05 -6.85 5.81
CA ALA A 114 4.45 -6.54 7.09
C ALA A 114 5.36 -5.62 7.90
N VAL A 115 4.77 -4.56 8.43
CA VAL A 115 5.46 -3.58 9.27
C VAL A 115 5.05 -3.78 10.72
N PHE A 116 6.05 -3.91 11.59
CA PHE A 116 5.88 -4.19 13.01
C PHE A 116 6.26 -2.99 13.87
N PHE A 117 5.48 -2.77 14.92
CA PHE A 117 5.78 -1.85 16.00
C PHE A 117 5.61 -2.59 17.34
N GLU A 118 6.66 -2.66 18.15
CA GLU A 118 6.68 -3.36 19.45
C GLU A 118 6.13 -4.81 19.38
N GLY A 119 6.45 -5.52 18.29
CA GLY A 119 6.01 -6.91 18.06
C GLY A 119 4.58 -7.06 17.55
N LYS A 120 3.84 -5.97 17.35
CA LYS A 120 2.51 -5.98 16.71
C LYS A 120 2.62 -5.55 15.26
N VAL A 121 1.92 -6.24 14.37
CA VAL A 121 1.75 -5.79 12.99
C VAL A 121 0.83 -4.57 12.99
N ILE A 122 1.21 -3.54 12.26
CA ILE A 122 0.45 -2.28 12.15
C ILE A 122 0.05 -1.96 10.70
N SER A 123 0.72 -2.57 9.72
CA SER A 123 0.33 -2.52 8.32
C SER A 123 0.94 -3.68 7.57
N VAL A 124 0.29 -4.07 6.47
CA VAL A 124 0.86 -4.91 5.44
C VAL A 124 0.74 -4.16 4.12
N ASP A 125 1.77 -4.19 3.29
CA ASP A 125 1.75 -3.56 1.98
C ASP A 125 2.08 -4.60 0.90
N LEU A 126 1.34 -4.54 -0.22
CA LEU A 126 1.63 -5.35 -1.40
C LEU A 126 2.88 -4.85 -2.14
N PRO A 127 3.51 -5.69 -2.98
CA PRO A 127 4.43 -5.21 -3.98
C PRO A 127 3.83 -4.08 -4.82
N THR A 128 4.66 -3.15 -5.27
CA THR A 128 4.21 -2.01 -6.11
C THR A 128 3.58 -2.44 -7.44
N THR A 129 3.84 -3.68 -7.87
CA THR A 129 3.25 -4.29 -9.07
C THR A 129 2.80 -5.68 -8.71
N ILE A 130 1.52 -5.97 -8.94
CA ILE A 130 0.90 -7.28 -8.74
C ILE A 130 0.30 -7.78 -10.04
N VAL A 131 0.08 -9.09 -10.12
CA VAL A 131 -0.52 -9.74 -11.28
C VAL A 131 -1.86 -10.35 -10.89
N ARG A 132 -2.93 -10.01 -11.61
CA ARG A 132 -4.29 -10.51 -11.35
C ARG A 132 -4.97 -10.97 -12.64
N GLN A 133 -5.82 -11.98 -12.52
CA GLN A 133 -6.59 -12.51 -13.64
C GLN A 133 -7.89 -11.71 -13.83
N VAL A 134 -8.22 -11.39 -15.08
CA VAL A 134 -9.50 -10.81 -15.44
C VAL A 134 -10.55 -11.91 -15.56
N VAL A 135 -11.61 -11.85 -14.75
CA VAL A 135 -12.73 -12.82 -14.78
C VAL A 135 -13.94 -12.32 -15.58
N TYR A 136 -14.03 -11.01 -15.82
CA TYR A 136 -15.07 -10.42 -16.63
C TYR A 136 -14.60 -9.10 -17.24
N THR A 137 -14.94 -8.85 -18.50
CA THR A 137 -14.80 -7.54 -19.14
C THR A 137 -15.74 -7.46 -20.33
N GLU A 138 -16.11 -6.24 -20.75
CA GLU A 138 -16.96 -6.06 -21.91
C GLU A 138 -16.22 -6.42 -23.21
N THR A 139 -16.99 -6.86 -24.20
CA THR A 139 -16.44 -7.13 -25.54
C THR A 139 -16.05 -5.81 -26.19
N ALA A 140 -14.88 -5.78 -26.82
CA ALA A 140 -14.39 -4.60 -27.55
C ALA A 140 -15.46 -4.08 -28.52
N ALA A 141 -15.76 -2.79 -28.46
CA ALA A 141 -16.68 -2.17 -29.40
C ALA A 141 -16.04 -2.19 -30.80
N ARG A 142 -16.70 -2.83 -31.78
CA ARG A 142 -16.23 -2.83 -33.18
C ARG A 142 -16.07 -1.38 -33.67
N GLY A 143 -14.82 -0.92 -33.84
CA GLY A 143 -14.52 0.32 -34.56
C GLY A 143 -13.52 1.26 -33.89
N ASP A 144 -13.12 1.05 -32.64
CA ASP A 144 -12.19 1.97 -31.95
C ASP A 144 -10.74 1.48 -31.99
N THR A 145 -10.03 1.80 -33.08
CA THR A 145 -8.63 1.39 -33.33
C THR A 145 -7.60 2.36 -32.73
N SER A 146 -8.02 3.28 -31.85
CA SER A 146 -7.14 4.32 -31.32
C SER A 146 -6.12 3.80 -30.30
N GLY A 147 -6.26 2.56 -29.81
CA GLY A 147 -5.33 1.92 -28.86
C GLY A 147 -5.24 2.58 -27.48
N LYS A 148 -6.02 3.65 -27.25
CA LYS A 148 -6.06 4.44 -26.00
C LYS A 148 -7.36 4.26 -25.22
N VAL A 149 -8.26 3.41 -25.73
CA VAL A 149 -9.53 3.14 -25.06
C VAL A 149 -9.30 2.16 -23.93
N MET A 150 -9.79 2.55 -22.76
CA MET A 150 -9.81 1.71 -21.58
C MET A 150 -11.25 1.30 -21.29
N LYS A 151 -11.47 0.03 -21.02
CA LYS A 151 -12.78 -0.54 -20.65
C LYS A 151 -12.75 -1.09 -19.23
N PRO A 152 -13.90 -1.17 -18.53
CA PRO A 152 -13.96 -1.80 -17.23
C PRO A 152 -13.73 -3.32 -17.33
N ALA A 153 -13.00 -3.85 -16.35
CA ALA A 153 -12.80 -5.28 -16.12
C ALA A 153 -12.93 -5.59 -14.63
N LYS A 154 -13.35 -6.81 -14.31
CA LYS A 154 -13.42 -7.33 -12.95
C LYS A 154 -12.34 -8.38 -12.73
N LEU A 155 -11.70 -8.28 -11.57
CA LEU A 155 -10.77 -9.28 -11.04
C LEU A 155 -11.53 -10.39 -10.31
N ARG A 156 -10.84 -11.49 -10.00
CA ARG A 156 -11.44 -12.64 -9.29
C ARG A 156 -12.09 -12.26 -7.95
N ASN A 157 -11.49 -11.34 -7.22
CA ASN A 157 -12.00 -10.84 -5.95
C ASN A 157 -13.15 -9.81 -6.09
N GLY A 158 -13.58 -9.51 -7.32
CA GLY A 158 -14.67 -8.57 -7.62
C GLY A 158 -14.24 -7.12 -7.83
N THR A 159 -12.97 -6.78 -7.59
CA THR A 159 -12.44 -5.42 -7.80
C THR A 159 -12.52 -5.02 -9.28
N GLU A 160 -13.04 -3.82 -9.52
CA GLU A 160 -13.13 -3.23 -10.85
C GLU A 160 -11.87 -2.42 -11.19
N VAL A 161 -11.28 -2.71 -12.34
CA VAL A 161 -10.10 -2.01 -12.87
C VAL A 161 -10.32 -1.62 -14.33
N LYS A 162 -9.72 -0.52 -14.76
CA LYS A 162 -9.75 -0.12 -16.18
C LYS A 162 -8.60 -0.80 -16.91
N VAL A 163 -8.89 -1.52 -17.98
CA VAL A 163 -7.90 -2.24 -18.79
C VAL A 163 -7.97 -1.81 -20.25
N ALA A 164 -6.92 -2.07 -21.03
CA ALA A 164 -6.92 -1.78 -22.46
C ALA A 164 -8.00 -2.60 -23.20
N ASP A 165 -8.56 -2.03 -24.27
CA ASP A 165 -9.69 -2.63 -25.01
C ASP A 165 -9.42 -4.06 -25.54
N PHE A 166 -8.16 -4.38 -25.84
CA PHE A 166 -7.76 -5.71 -26.32
C PHE A 166 -7.70 -6.79 -25.23
N VAL A 167 -7.80 -6.43 -23.94
CA VAL A 167 -7.79 -7.39 -22.83
C VAL A 167 -9.07 -8.20 -22.85
N ASN A 168 -8.95 -9.52 -22.71
CA ASN A 168 -10.07 -10.45 -22.70
C ASN A 168 -10.25 -11.09 -21.34
N ILE A 169 -11.35 -11.83 -21.18
CA ILE A 169 -11.54 -12.75 -20.06
C ILE A 169 -10.38 -13.77 -20.08
N ASP A 170 -9.92 -14.15 -18.89
CA ASP A 170 -8.78 -15.05 -18.62
C ASP A 170 -7.39 -14.46 -18.90
N ASP A 171 -7.29 -13.25 -19.45
CA ASP A 171 -6.00 -12.54 -19.55
C ASP A 171 -5.49 -12.16 -18.14
N TRP A 172 -4.17 -12.22 -17.97
CA TRP A 172 -3.48 -11.75 -16.78
C TRP A 172 -2.97 -10.33 -17.00
N ILE A 173 -3.12 -9.47 -16.00
CA ILE A 173 -2.75 -8.07 -16.07
C ILE A 173 -1.85 -7.67 -14.90
N GLU A 174 -0.92 -6.76 -15.17
CA GLU A 174 -0.14 -6.07 -14.15
C GLU A 174 -0.87 -4.81 -13.67
N ILE A 175 -0.91 -4.63 -12.35
CA ILE A 175 -1.57 -3.51 -11.68
C ILE A 175 -0.55 -2.80 -10.78
N ASP A 176 -0.51 -1.47 -10.83
CA ASP A 176 0.18 -0.65 -9.85
C ASP A 176 -0.66 -0.55 -8.56
N THR A 177 -0.16 -1.07 -7.44
CA THR A 177 -0.93 -1.09 -6.19
C THR A 177 -1.05 0.28 -5.52
N ARG A 178 -0.24 1.26 -5.93
CA ARG A 178 -0.26 2.61 -5.34
C ARG A 178 -1.48 3.42 -5.76
N ASP A 179 -1.97 3.20 -6.97
CA ASP A 179 -3.13 3.92 -7.54
C ASP A 179 -4.17 3.00 -8.20
N GLY A 180 -3.94 1.69 -8.22
CA GLY A 180 -4.80 0.70 -8.85
C GLY A 180 -4.79 0.72 -10.37
N SER A 181 -3.81 1.37 -11.00
CA SER A 181 -3.76 1.52 -12.46
C SER A 181 -3.25 0.26 -13.16
N TYR A 182 -3.87 -0.06 -14.30
CA TYR A 182 -3.39 -1.08 -15.22
C TYR A 182 -2.06 -0.67 -15.87
N LYS A 183 -1.05 -1.56 -15.84
CA LYS A 183 0.24 -1.36 -16.50
C LYS A 183 0.34 -2.07 -17.85
N GLY A 184 -0.25 -3.26 -17.98
CA GLY A 184 -0.08 -4.09 -19.16
C GLY A 184 -0.68 -5.47 -19.00
N ARG A 185 -0.89 -6.16 -20.11
CA ARG A 185 -1.17 -7.60 -20.11
C ARG A 185 0.15 -8.36 -19.94
N THR A 186 0.13 -9.38 -19.10
CA THR A 186 1.29 -10.22 -18.79
C THR A 186 0.92 -11.70 -18.91
N GLN A 187 1.88 -12.58 -18.62
CA GLN A 187 1.62 -14.02 -18.53
C GLN A 187 1.11 -14.38 -17.13
N ALA A 188 0.51 -15.56 -17.00
CA ALA A 188 0.17 -16.08 -15.69
C ALA A 188 1.42 -16.11 -14.78
N PRO A 189 1.30 -15.74 -13.49
CA PRO A 189 2.40 -15.87 -12.56
C PRO A 189 2.83 -17.34 -12.48
N GLN A 190 4.14 -17.58 -12.45
CA GLN A 190 4.67 -18.94 -12.29
C GLN A 190 4.42 -19.38 -10.86
N ALA A 191 3.75 -20.53 -10.71
CA ALA A 191 3.50 -21.18 -9.42
C ALA A 191 4.77 -21.80 -8.84
#